data_AF-A0A1T2XJJ7-F1
#
_entry.id   AF-A0A1T2XJJ7-F1
#
_cell.length_a   1.000
_cell.length_b   1.000
_cell.length_c   1.000
_cell.angle_alpha   90.00
_cell.angle_beta   90.00
_cell.angle_gamma   90.00
#
_symmetry.space_group_name_H-M   'P 1'
#
loop_
_entity.id
_entity.type
_entity.pdbx_description
1 polymer ?
#
loop_
_entity_poly.entity_id
_entity_poly.type
_entity_poly.pdbx_seq_one_letter_code
_entity_poly.pdbx_strand_id
1 'polypeptide(L)' 'MKPLQISPDTAITLSKKLNVPLEHLMHMPQHILMQKIAELAKSEAEPQAKSEEDQA' A
#
# COMPACT_ATOMS: atom_id res chain seq x y z
N MET A 1 -12.80 -10.96 -12.77
CA MET A 1 -11.87 -10.36 -11.79
C MET A 1 -12.14 -11.00 -10.44
N LYS A 2 -11.20 -11.80 -9.91
CA LYS A 2 -11.37 -12.44 -8.60
C LYS A 2 -11.23 -11.33 -7.55
N PRO A 3 -12.21 -11.12 -6.65
CA PRO A 3 -12.13 -10.05 -5.67
C PRO A 3 -10.87 -10.22 -4.84
N LEU A 4 -10.16 -9.13 -4.59
CA LEU A 4 -9.00 -9.12 -3.71
C LEU A 4 -9.42 -9.72 -2.36
N GLN A 5 -8.84 -10.88 -2.01
CA GLN A 5 -9.10 -11.61 -0.76
C GLN A 5 -8.29 -11.00 0.39
N ILE A 6 -8.28 -9.67 0.50
CA ILE A 6 -7.63 -8.97 1.61
C ILE A 6 -8.66 -8.72 2.70
N SER A 7 -8.36 -9.17 3.91
CA SER A 7 -9.19 -8.85 5.06
C SER A 7 -9.12 -7.34 5.37
N PRO A 8 -10.17 -6.77 5.98
CA PRO A 8 -10.17 -5.36 6.39
C PRO A 8 -8.96 -5.00 7.25
N ASP A 9 -8.57 -5.88 8.17
CA ASP A 9 -7.42 -5.69 9.06
C ASP A 9 -6.10 -5.62 8.29
N THR A 10 -5.95 -6.47 7.26
CA THR A 10 -4.78 -6.47 6.39
C THR A 10 -4.74 -5.19 5.55
N ALA A 11 -5.89 -4.75 5.04
CA ALA A 11 -6.00 -3.52 4.27
C ALA A 11 -5.61 -2.29 5.09
N ILE A 12 -6.06 -2.18 6.34
CA ILE A 12 -5.69 -1.09 7.27
C ILE A 12 -4.19 -1.11 7.60
N THR A 13 -3.61 -2.29 7.74
CA THR A 13 -2.18 -2.43 8.03
C THR A 13 -1.34 -2.06 6.81
N LEU A 14 -1.74 -2.50 5.62
CA LEU A 14 -1.07 -2.18 4.36
C LEU A 14 -1.19 -0.69 4.01
N SER A 15 -2.36 -0.07 4.23
CA SER A 15 -2.58 1.36 3.98
C SER A 15 -1.61 2.21 4.82
N LYS A 16 -1.41 1.84 6.09
CA LYS A 16 -0.46 2.50 7.00
C LYS A 16 0.99 2.28 6.59
N LYS A 17 1.37 1.05 6.24
CA LYS A 17 2.75 0.72 5.85
C LYS A 17 3.14 1.38 4.53
N LEU A 18 2.23 1.38 3.56
CA LEU A 18 2.45 1.93 2.22
C LEU A 18 2.19 3.45 2.17
N ASN A 19 1.71 4.04 3.27
CA ASN A 19 1.22 5.42 3.34
C ASN A 19 0.21 5.76 2.23
N VAL A 20 -0.66 4.82 1.89
CA VAL A 20 -1.71 4.96 0.86
C VAL A 20 -3.08 4.94 1.54
N PRO A 21 -4.04 5.79 1.15
CA PRO A 21 -5.39 5.78 1.72
C PRO A 21 -6.12 4.45 1.48
N LEU A 22 -6.92 4.02 2.48
CA LEU A 22 -7.65 2.75 2.46
C LEU A 22 -8.63 2.64 1.29
N GLU A 23 -9.33 3.73 0.96
CA GLU A 23 -10.24 3.77 -0.20
C GLU A 23 -9.50 3.44 -1.49
N HIS A 24 -8.31 4.02 -1.68
CA HIS A 24 -7.49 3.75 -2.86
C HIS A 24 -7.00 2.31 -2.85
N LEU A 25 -6.60 1.76 -1.69
CA LEU A 25 -6.17 0.38 -1.55
C LEU A 25 -7.29 -0.63 -1.91
N MET A 26 -8.55 -0.34 -1.56
CA MET A 26 -9.70 -1.19 -1.88
C MET A 26 -10.08 -1.19 -3.36
N HIS A 27 -9.80 -0.12 -4.08
CA HIS A 27 -10.01 0.00 -5.53
C HIS A 27 -8.76 -0.35 -6.34
N MET A 28 -7.63 -0.57 -5.67
CA MET A 28 -6.34 -0.81 -6.31
C MET A 28 -6.33 -2.16 -7.03
N PRO A 29 -5.78 -2.25 -8.26
CA PRO A 29 -5.55 -3.53 -8.91
C PRO A 29 -4.50 -4.36 -8.15
N GLN A 30 -4.69 -5.69 -8.10
CA GLN A 30 -3.80 -6.61 -7.39
C GLN A 30 -2.32 -6.50 -7.82
N HIS A 31 -2.04 -6.27 -9.10
CA HIS A 31 -0.66 -6.17 -9.60
C HIS A 31 0.05 -4.90 -9.12
N ILE A 32 -0.67 -3.78 -8.94
CA ILE A 32 -0.11 -2.53 -8.40
C ILE A 32 0.22 -2.70 -6.91
N LEU A 33 -0.66 -3.39 -6.17
CA LEU A 33 -0.39 -3.71 -4.76
C LEU A 33 0.90 -4.53 -4.62
N MET A 34 1.09 -5.53 -5.49
CA MET A 34 2.30 -6.36 -5.50
C MET A 34 3.57 -5.55 -5.82
N GLN A 35 3.48 -4.58 -6.74
CA GLN A 35 4.59 -3.68 -7.03
C GLN A 35 4.95 -2.81 -5.82
N LYS A 36 3.96 -2.19 -5.16
CA LYS A 36 4.21 -1.37 -3.97
C LYS A 36 4.75 -2.18 -2.78
N ILE A 37 4.30 -3.43 -2.61
CA ILE A 37 4.86 -4.34 -1.59
C ILE A 37 6.32 -4.69 -1.91
N ALA A 38 6.63 -4.95 -3.18
CA ALA A 38 8.00 -5.22 -3.60
C ALA A 38 8.90 -3.99 -3.45
N GLU A 39 8.39 -2.78 -3.75
CA GLU A 39 9.07 -1.51 -3.48
C GLU A 39 9.32 -1.32 -1.98
N LEU A 40 8.32 -1.57 -1.14
CA LEU A 40 8.44 -1.44 0.31
C LEU A 40 9.45 -2.43 0.91
N ALA A 41 9.44 -3.68 0.46
CA ALA A 41 10.43 -4.69 0.89
C ALA A 41 11.86 -4.32 0.44
N LYS A 42 12.00 -3.61 -0.68
CA LYS A 42 13.29 -3.12 -1.17
C LYS A 42 13.74 -1.87 -0.41
N SER A 43 12.82 -1.01 -0.02
CA SER A 43 13.07 0.18 0.82
C SER A 43 13.30 -0.16 2.29
N GLU A 44 12.76 -1.24 2.84
CA GLU A 44 13.11 -1.69 4.20
C GLU A 44 14.60 -2.10 4.32
N ALA A 45 15.29 -2.36 3.20
CA ALA A 45 16.73 -2.57 3.16
C ALA A 45 17.57 -1.27 3.17
N GLU A 46 16.96 -0.10 2.94
CA GLU A 46 17.64 1.21 3.00
C GLU A 46 16.81 2.24 3.80
N PRO A 47 17.28 2.73 4.96
CA PRO A 47 16.49 3.62 5.79
C PRO A 47 16.47 5.03 5.20
N GLN A 48 15.49 5.37 4.34
CA GLN A 48 15.13 6.77 4.07
C GLN A 48 13.78 6.97 3.35
N ALA A 49 12.86 7.59 4.10
CA ALA A 49 11.99 8.72 3.76
C ALA A 49 11.49 8.90 2.31
N LYS A 50 10.16 8.81 2.13
CA LYS A 50 9.27 9.90 1.64
C LYS A 50 7.95 9.34 1.09
N SER A 51 6.84 9.86 1.62
CA SER A 51 5.84 10.57 0.82
C SER A 51 4.80 11.16 1.77
N GLU A 52 5.10 12.36 2.25
CA GLU A 52 4.08 13.40 2.46
C GLU A 52 3.47 13.69 1.09
N GLU A 53 2.15 13.54 0.96
CA GLU A 53 1.34 14.35 0.04
C GLU A 53 0.14 14.85 0.85
N ASP A 54 0.36 16.07 1.34
CA ASP A 54 -0.62 17.09 1.67
C ASP A 54 -1.58 17.31 0.49
N GLN A 55 -2.87 17.52 0.75
CA GLN A 55 -3.60 18.64 0.16
C GLN A 55 -5.01 18.82 0.75
N ALA A 56 -5.12 19.93 1.50
CA ALA A 56 -6.21 20.91 1.60
C ALA A 56 -7.60 20.49 2.15
#